data_AF-A0ABD1XHZ2-F1
#
_entry.id   AF-A0ABD1XHZ2-F1
#
_cell.length_a   1.000
_cell.length_b   1.000
_cell.length_c   1.000
_cell.angle_alpha   90.00
_cell.angle_beta   90.00
_cell.angle_gamma   90.00
#
_symmetry.space_group_name_H-M   'P 1'
#
loop_
_entity.id
_entity.type
_entity.pdbx_description
1 polymer ?
#
loop_
_entity_poly.entity_id
_entity_poly.type
_entity_poly.pdbx_seq_one_letter_code
_entity_poly.pdbx_strand_id
1 'polypeptide(L)'
;MFYVNTFWFTKASELVARYDKTNHAEEPMIKITRLRKSICPEFHDEDMQGNLPTWIFVPIHGKNHWSLAIIRLHNDVAMLAHLDSFRGTHDLEAIFHIFKTVLCLIVPIDPALIMMAIINVEQQQDGHSCGKHVLQMLAGAAMKE
;
A
#
# COMPACT_ATOMS: atom_id res chain seq x y z
N MET A 1 -10.66 -6.86 -7.74
CA MET A 1 -10.26 -5.81 -6.78
C MET A 1 -9.88 -6.44 -5.43
N PHE A 2 -8.85 -5.96 -4.70
CA PHE A 2 -8.49 -6.49 -3.37
C PHE A 2 -8.34 -5.38 -2.31
N TYR A 3 -8.93 -5.58 -1.13
CA TYR A 3 -8.85 -4.64 -0.01
C TYR A 3 -8.05 -5.26 1.15
N VAL A 4 -6.99 -4.59 1.60
CA VAL A 4 -6.30 -5.00 2.83
C VAL A 4 -6.90 -4.32 4.04
N ASN A 5 -6.80 -4.99 5.19
CA ASN A 5 -7.22 -4.39 6.44
C ASN A 5 -6.32 -3.20 6.83
N THR A 6 -6.85 -2.33 7.69
CA THR A 6 -6.17 -1.13 8.21
C THR A 6 -4.81 -1.41 8.84
N PHE A 7 -4.63 -2.56 9.49
CA PHE A 7 -3.39 -2.87 10.22
C PHE A 7 -2.23 -3.25 9.30
N TRP A 8 -2.51 -3.56 8.03
CA TRP A 8 -1.51 -4.01 7.08
C TRP A 8 -0.40 -2.98 6.90
N PHE A 9 -0.76 -1.70 6.67
CA PHE A 9 0.24 -0.64 6.44
C PHE A 9 1.06 -0.36 7.70
N THR A 10 0.43 -0.34 8.87
CA THR A 10 1.13 -0.19 10.16
C THR A 10 2.15 -1.31 10.34
N LYS A 11 1.76 -2.55 10.04
CA LYS A 11 2.65 -3.70 10.15
C LYS A 11 3.79 -3.67 9.14
N ALA A 12 3.51 -3.31 7.90
CA ALA A 12 4.51 -3.10 6.86
C ALA A 12 5.56 -2.06 7.29
N SER A 13 5.09 -0.92 7.81
CA SER A 13 5.95 0.16 8.29
C SER A 13 6.92 -0.31 9.39
N GLU A 14 6.40 -1.05 10.39
CA GLU A 14 7.23 -1.61 11.47
C GLU A 14 8.31 -2.58 10.95
N LEU A 15 7.95 -3.42 9.98
CA LEU A 15 8.84 -4.44 9.44
C LEU A 15 9.91 -3.82 8.54
N VAL A 16 9.55 -2.86 7.68
CA VAL A 16 10.51 -2.12 6.85
C VAL A 16 11.49 -1.34 7.73
N ALA A 17 11.01 -0.65 8.77
CA ALA A 17 11.89 0.05 9.70
C ALA A 17 12.90 -0.88 10.41
N ARG A 18 12.54 -2.15 10.66
CA ARG A 18 13.45 -3.17 11.20
C ARG A 18 14.40 -3.69 10.12
N TYR A 19 13.91 -3.92 8.91
CA TYR A 19 14.70 -4.36 7.76
C TYR A 19 15.85 -3.39 7.49
N ASP A 20 15.57 -2.08 7.43
CA ASP A 20 16.58 -1.05 7.20
C ASP A 20 17.61 -0.99 8.35
N LYS A 21 17.12 -0.99 9.60
CA LYS A 21 18.00 -0.93 10.81
C LYS A 21 18.93 -2.13 10.96
N THR A 22 18.54 -3.28 10.44
CA THR A 22 19.33 -4.52 10.49
C THR A 22 20.23 -4.70 9.27
N ASN A 23 20.38 -3.65 8.45
CA ASN A 23 21.09 -3.72 7.18
C ASN A 23 20.61 -4.89 6.32
N HIS A 24 19.28 -5.01 6.21
CA HIS A 24 18.59 -5.98 5.38
C HIS A 24 18.75 -7.44 5.80
N ALA A 25 18.69 -7.72 7.10
CA ALA A 25 18.72 -9.09 7.60
C ALA A 25 17.55 -9.95 7.07
N GLU A 26 17.78 -11.26 6.99
CA GLU A 26 16.83 -12.23 6.42
C GLU A 26 15.52 -12.34 7.23
N GLU A 27 15.59 -12.23 8.56
CA GLU A 27 14.43 -12.37 9.44
C GLU A 27 13.30 -11.36 9.16
N PRO A 28 13.56 -10.04 9.13
CA PRO A 28 12.54 -9.07 8.75
C PRO A 28 12.09 -9.22 7.30
N MET A 29 12.98 -9.63 6.39
CA MET A 29 12.62 -9.93 4.99
C MET A 29 11.55 -11.03 4.94
N ILE A 30 11.75 -12.17 5.60
CA ILE A 30 10.77 -13.27 5.66
C ILE A 30 9.42 -12.80 6.22
N LYS A 31 9.43 -11.89 7.20
CA LYS A 31 8.19 -11.32 7.75
C LYS A 31 7.49 -10.39 6.76
N ILE A 32 8.24 -9.58 6.00
CA ILE A 32 7.69 -8.75 4.94
C ILE A 32 7.12 -9.63 3.82
N THR A 33 7.82 -10.69 3.41
CA THR A 33 7.33 -11.59 2.36
C THR A 33 6.02 -12.27 2.75
N ARG A 34 5.82 -12.57 4.03
CA ARG A 34 4.54 -13.10 4.57
C ARG A 34 3.37 -12.13 4.46
N LEU A 35 3.59 -10.82 4.36
CA LEU A 35 2.51 -9.84 4.12
C LEU A 35 1.82 -10.06 2.78
N ARG A 36 2.48 -10.76 1.84
CA ARG A 36 1.89 -11.19 0.57
C ARG A 36 0.61 -12.00 0.75
N LYS A 37 0.52 -12.85 1.77
CA LYS A 37 -0.70 -13.64 2.06
C LYS A 37 -1.91 -12.78 2.34
N SER A 38 -1.70 -11.55 2.80
CA SER A 38 -2.77 -10.60 3.06
C SER A 38 -3.29 -9.89 1.81
N ILE A 39 -2.56 -9.93 0.68
CA ILE A 39 -3.01 -9.38 -0.62
C ILE A 39 -3.35 -10.47 -1.64
N CYS A 40 -2.96 -11.72 -1.38
CA CYS A 40 -3.32 -12.88 -2.18
C CYS A 40 -3.37 -14.15 -1.31
N PRO A 41 -4.53 -14.47 -0.69
CA PRO A 41 -4.66 -15.58 0.26
C PRO A 41 -4.74 -16.97 -0.38
N GLU A 42 -5.06 -17.07 -1.67
CA GLU A 42 -5.20 -18.36 -2.42
C GLU A 42 -3.90 -18.81 -3.09
N PHE A 43 -2.77 -18.21 -2.75
CA PHE A 43 -1.50 -18.48 -3.43
C PHE A 43 -0.85 -19.80 -3.00
N HIS A 44 -0.48 -20.62 -3.98
CA HIS A 44 0.49 -21.71 -3.82
C HIS A 44 1.90 -21.19 -4.14
N ASP A 45 2.94 -21.70 -3.48
CA ASP A 45 4.34 -21.25 -3.66
C ASP A 45 4.84 -21.39 -5.13
N GLU A 46 4.11 -22.18 -5.94
CA GLU A 46 4.37 -22.46 -7.35
C GLU A 46 3.92 -21.32 -8.29
N ASP A 47 3.03 -20.42 -7.85
CA ASP A 47 2.39 -19.40 -8.69
C ASP A 47 3.18 -18.09 -8.79
N MET A 48 4.51 -18.12 -8.68
CA MET A 48 5.40 -16.93 -8.63
C MET A 48 5.15 -15.84 -9.72
N GLN A 49 4.35 -16.09 -10.76
CA GLN A 49 4.04 -15.15 -11.85
C GLN A 49 2.54 -14.97 -12.22
N GLY A 50 1.58 -15.64 -11.56
CA GLY A 50 0.22 -15.77 -12.16
C GLY A 50 -0.90 -14.87 -11.63
N ASN A 51 -1.07 -14.77 -10.30
CA ASN A 51 -2.36 -14.37 -9.71
C ASN A 51 -2.26 -13.17 -8.75
N LEU A 52 -1.54 -12.11 -9.12
CA LEU A 52 -1.56 -10.88 -8.34
C LEU A 52 -2.80 -10.05 -8.68
N PRO A 53 -3.51 -9.50 -7.68
CA PRO A 53 -4.62 -8.61 -7.95
C PRO A 53 -4.13 -7.36 -8.70
N THR A 54 -4.84 -6.97 -9.76
CA THR A 54 -4.52 -5.76 -10.55
C THR A 54 -4.64 -4.48 -9.72
N TRP A 55 -5.51 -4.48 -8.71
CA TRP A 55 -5.78 -3.32 -7.85
C TRP A 55 -5.83 -3.72 -6.37
N ILE A 56 -5.01 -3.07 -5.55
CA ILE A 56 -4.92 -3.26 -4.10
C ILE A 56 -5.19 -1.94 -3.41
N PHE A 57 -6.15 -1.93 -2.49
CA PHE A 57 -6.56 -0.76 -1.73
C PHE A 57 -6.06 -0.89 -0.29
N VAL A 58 -5.24 0.07 0.14
CA VAL A 58 -4.52 0.05 1.41
C VAL A 58 -4.88 1.29 2.23
N PRO A 59 -5.79 1.18 3.22
CA PRO A 59 -6.03 2.25 4.17
C PRO A 59 -4.76 2.54 4.96
N ILE A 60 -4.45 3.82 5.14
CA ILE A 60 -3.32 4.31 5.92
C ILE A 60 -3.87 5.12 7.09
N HIS A 61 -3.46 4.78 8.30
CA HIS A 61 -3.80 5.55 9.49
C HIS A 61 -2.51 5.94 10.24
N GLY A 62 -2.27 7.23 10.38
CA GLY A 62 -1.09 7.77 11.06
C GLY A 62 -1.29 9.21 11.49
N LYS A 63 -0.69 9.60 12.63
CA LYS A 63 -0.87 10.94 13.23
C LYS A 63 -2.35 11.34 13.41
N ASN A 64 -3.21 10.38 13.80
CA ASN A 64 -4.66 10.54 13.94
C ASN A 64 -5.37 10.96 12.64
N HIS A 65 -4.81 10.62 11.48
CA HIS A 65 -5.35 10.96 10.18
C HIS A 65 -5.41 9.74 9.26
N TRP A 66 -6.45 9.70 8.44
CA TRP A 66 -6.73 8.63 7.50
C TRP A 66 -6.47 9.08 6.07
N SER A 67 -5.76 8.25 5.33
CA SER A 67 -5.60 8.37 3.88
C SER A 67 -5.71 7.00 3.22
N LEU A 68 -5.68 7.00 1.89
CA LEU A 68 -5.79 5.78 1.10
C LEU A 68 -4.61 5.69 0.13
N ALA A 69 -3.93 4.55 0.11
CA ALA A 69 -3.07 4.17 -1.00
C ALA A 69 -3.79 3.19 -1.91
N ILE A 70 -3.60 3.35 -3.21
CA ILE A 70 -4.07 2.42 -4.25
C ILE A 70 -2.85 1.95 -5.00
N ILE A 71 -2.62 0.64 -5.02
CA ILE A 71 -1.56 0.01 -5.81
C ILE A 71 -2.21 -0.61 -7.04
N ARG A 72 -1.74 -0.23 -8.22
CA ARG A 72 -2.07 -0.90 -9.47
C ARG A 72 -0.88 -1.72 -9.93
N LEU A 73 -1.08 -3.02 -10.12
CA LEU A 73 -0.10 -3.93 -10.70
C LEU A 73 -0.51 -4.23 -12.14
N HIS A 74 0.38 -4.02 -13.10
CA HIS A 74 0.12 -4.30 -14.51
C HIS A 74 1.41 -4.68 -15.23
N ASN A 75 1.50 -5.93 -15.69
CA ASN A 75 2.72 -6.55 -16.18
C ASN A 75 3.83 -6.39 -15.12
N ASP A 76 4.94 -5.74 -15.49
CA ASP A 76 6.11 -5.53 -14.62
C ASP A 76 6.14 -4.14 -13.96
N VAL A 77 5.03 -3.39 -14.02
CA VAL A 77 4.94 -2.02 -13.51
C VAL A 77 4.00 -1.95 -12.31
N ALA A 78 4.42 -1.23 -11.27
CA ALA A 78 3.58 -0.90 -10.13
C ALA A 78 3.36 0.61 -10.04
N MET A 79 2.10 1.04 -9.99
CA MET A 79 1.73 2.42 -9.73
C MET A 79 1.11 2.54 -8.34
N LEU A 80 1.68 3.39 -7.50
CA LEU A 80 1.16 3.76 -6.19
C LEU A 80 0.47 5.12 -6.29
N ALA A 81 -0.83 5.17 -6.10
CA ALA A 81 -1.56 6.43 -5.91
C ALA A 81 -1.80 6.67 -4.42
N HIS A 82 -1.46 7.85 -3.91
CA HIS A 82 -1.84 8.29 -2.57
C HIS A 82 -2.96 9.33 -2.66
N LEU A 83 -4.04 9.10 -1.91
CA LEU A 83 -5.24 9.91 -1.85
C LEU A 83 -5.40 10.41 -0.43
N ASP A 84 -5.29 11.73 -0.27
CA ASP A 84 -5.34 12.41 1.01
C ASP A 84 -6.31 13.59 0.95
N SER A 85 -7.37 13.51 1.75
CA SER A 85 -8.35 14.58 1.88
C SER A 85 -7.84 15.76 2.70
N PHE A 86 -6.68 15.63 3.38
CA PHE A 86 -6.08 16.69 4.20
C PHE A 86 -4.56 16.73 4.02
N ARG A 87 -4.13 17.57 3.07
CA ARG A 87 -2.73 17.69 2.67
C ARG A 87 -1.78 17.97 3.83
N GLY A 88 -0.59 17.37 3.73
CA GLY A 88 0.58 17.70 4.57
C GLY A 88 0.71 16.89 5.86
N THR A 89 -0.22 15.96 6.12
CA THR A 89 -0.18 15.15 7.35
C THR A 89 0.82 14.00 7.26
N HIS A 90 0.85 13.36 6.10
CA HIS A 90 1.69 12.21 5.83
C HIS A 90 3.03 12.59 5.19
N ASP A 91 4.08 11.88 5.59
CA ASP A 91 5.38 11.91 4.92
C ASP A 91 5.30 10.98 3.70
N LEU A 92 5.18 11.58 2.51
CA LEU A 92 5.00 10.83 1.26
C LEU A 92 6.26 10.05 0.87
N GLU A 93 7.46 10.56 1.19
CA GLU A 93 8.71 9.86 0.90
C GLU A 93 8.81 8.59 1.76
N ALA A 94 8.48 8.70 3.05
CA ALA A 94 8.44 7.54 3.94
C ALA A 94 7.39 6.51 3.51
N ILE A 95 6.17 6.96 3.16
CA ILE A 95 5.12 6.06 2.64
C ILE A 95 5.59 5.35 1.38
N PHE A 96 6.18 6.08 0.44
CA PHE A 96 6.66 5.50 -0.80
C PHE A 96 7.76 4.47 -0.57
N HIS A 97 8.73 4.77 0.30
CA HIS A 97 9.78 3.84 0.69
C HIS A 97 9.22 2.53 1.26
N ILE A 98 8.21 2.62 2.13
CA ILE A 98 7.55 1.43 2.71
C ILE A 98 6.90 0.59 1.61
N PHE A 99 6.08 1.19 0.75
CA PHE A 99 5.42 0.45 -0.32
C PHE A 99 6.41 -0.13 -1.31
N LYS A 100 7.42 0.64 -1.72
CA LYS A 100 8.46 0.20 -2.64
C LYS A 100 9.21 -1.01 -2.08
N THR A 101 9.66 -0.94 -0.83
CA THR A 101 10.37 -2.04 -0.17
C THR A 101 9.49 -3.30 -0.09
N VAL A 102 8.23 -3.16 0.31
CA VAL A 102 7.31 -4.29 0.40
C VAL A 102 7.06 -4.91 -0.97
N LEU A 103 6.76 -4.09 -1.99
CA LEU A 103 6.49 -4.56 -3.35
C LEU A 103 7.69 -5.27 -3.96
N CYS A 104 8.90 -4.76 -3.80
CA CYS A 104 10.13 -5.43 -4.28
C CYS A 104 10.35 -6.81 -3.63
N LEU A 105 9.88 -7.01 -2.40
CA LEU A 105 10.04 -8.28 -1.68
C LEU A 105 8.91 -9.27 -1.96
N ILE A 106 7.70 -8.81 -2.30
CA ILE A 106 6.53 -9.69 -2.49
C ILE A 106 6.14 -9.89 -3.95
N VAL A 107 6.59 -9.00 -4.84
CA VAL A 107 6.32 -9.02 -6.27
C VAL A 107 7.66 -9.07 -7.02
N PRO A 108 7.82 -9.94 -8.03
CA PRO A 108 9.01 -9.94 -8.89
C PRO A 108 8.99 -8.73 -9.87
N ILE A 109 9.04 -7.51 -9.33
CA ILE A 109 9.09 -6.26 -10.10
C ILE A 109 10.44 -5.56 -9.88
N ASP A 110 10.99 -5.00 -10.94
CA ASP A 110 12.16 -4.13 -10.85
C ASP A 110 11.82 -2.87 -10.01
N PRO A 111 12.59 -2.54 -8.96
CA PRO A 111 12.38 -1.32 -8.17
C PRO A 111 12.31 -0.01 -8.99
N ALA A 112 12.92 0.03 -10.18
CA ALA A 112 12.86 1.18 -11.08
C ALA A 112 11.49 1.36 -11.76
N LEU A 113 10.67 0.31 -11.80
CA LEU A 113 9.33 0.31 -12.40
C LEU A 113 8.20 0.58 -11.38
N ILE A 114 8.57 0.94 -10.14
CA ILE A 114 7.63 1.35 -9.11
C ILE A 114 7.54 2.87 -9.08
N MET A 115 6.37 3.41 -9.40
CA MET A 115 6.12 4.85 -9.50
C MET A 115 5.08 5.29 -8.48
N MET A 116 5.24 6.49 -7.91
CA MET A 116 4.22 7.14 -7.09
C MET A 116 3.54 8.27 -7.85
N ALA A 117 2.21 8.31 -7.79
CA ALA A 117 1.37 9.40 -8.23
C ALA A 117 0.65 10.01 -7.01
N ILE A 118 0.65 11.33 -6.91
CA ILE A 118 -0.15 12.05 -5.93
C ILE A 118 -1.47 12.40 -6.63
N ILE A 119 -2.58 11.90 -6.10
CA ILE A 119 -3.90 12.17 -6.68
C ILE A 119 -4.59 13.23 -5.85
N ASN A 120 -4.93 14.35 -6.50
CA ASN A 120 -5.72 15.40 -5.89
C ASN A 120 -7.16 14.93 -5.72
N VAL A 121 -7.59 14.81 -4.47
CA VAL A 121 -8.97 14.51 -4.10
C VAL A 121 -9.63 15.73 -3.47
N GLU A 122 -10.96 15.71 -3.42
CA GLU A 122 -11.73 16.72 -2.69
C GLU A 122 -11.19 16.84 -1.26
N GLN A 123 -10.88 18.08 -0.87
CA GLN A 123 -10.25 18.36 0.41
C GLN A 123 -11.32 18.48 1.49
N GLN A 124 -11.11 17.78 2.61
CA GLN A 124 -11.99 17.87 3.76
C GLN A 124 -11.85 19.25 4.43
N GLN A 125 -12.95 19.75 4.97
CA GLN A 125 -12.98 21.03 5.69
C GLN A 125 -12.73 20.88 7.20
N ASP A 126 -12.82 19.65 7.73
CA ASP A 126 -12.65 19.32 9.14
C ASP A 126 -11.67 18.15 9.32
N GLY A 127 -10.99 18.09 10.47
CA GLY A 127 -9.97 17.07 10.74
C GLY A 127 -10.51 15.68 11.13
N HIS A 128 -11.82 15.50 11.31
CA HIS A 128 -12.42 14.28 11.83
C HIS A 128 -13.07 13.41 10.74
N SER A 129 -13.35 14.00 9.58
CA SER A 129 -14.02 13.34 8.46
C SER A 129 -13.11 12.51 7.56
N CYS A 130 -11.82 12.34 7.88
CA CYS A 130 -10.85 11.71 6.98
C CYS A 130 -11.18 10.24 6.70
N GLY A 131 -11.66 9.52 7.72
CA GLY A 131 -12.14 8.14 7.55
C GLY A 131 -13.36 8.04 6.63
N LYS A 132 -14.29 9.02 6.69
CA LYS A 132 -15.45 9.09 5.80
C LYS A 132 -15.03 9.28 4.35
N HIS A 133 -14.07 10.16 4.09
CA HIS A 133 -13.53 10.38 2.75
C HIS A 133 -12.87 9.11 2.20
N VAL A 134 -12.11 8.37 3.02
CA VAL A 134 -11.56 7.06 2.63
C VAL A 134 -12.67 6.09 2.20
N LEU A 135 -13.75 5.97 2.98
CA LEU A 135 -14.87 5.10 2.62
C LEU A 135 -15.57 5.54 1.33
N GLN A 136 -15.75 6.84 1.12
CA GLN A 136 -16.34 7.38 -0.12
C GLN A 136 -15.47 7.07 -1.34
N MET A 137 -14.14 7.18 -1.22
CA MET A 137 -13.19 6.84 -2.28
C MET A 137 -13.25 5.34 -2.63
N LEU A 138 -13.32 4.47 -1.62
CA LEU A 138 -13.44 3.02 -1.82
C LEU A 138 -14.78 2.64 -2.46
N ALA A 139 -15.88 3.24 -2.00
CA ALA A 139 -17.22 3.01 -2.56
C ALA A 139 -17.32 3.50 -4.01
N GLY A 140 -16.75 4.67 -4.31
CA GLY A 140 -16.69 5.21 -5.67
C GLY A 140 -15.90 4.34 -6.64
N ALA A 141 -14.87 3.64 -6.15
CA ALA A 141 -14.12 2.66 -6.95
C ALA A 141 -14.93 1.38 -7.22
N ALA A 142 -15.68 0.89 -6.22
CA ALA A 142 -16.47 -0.34 -6.33
C ALA A 142 -17.73 -0.21 -7.23
N MET A 143 -18.31 1.00 -7.36
CA MET A 143 -19.52 1.23 -8.15
C MET A 143 -19.29 1.44 -9.66
N LYS A 144 -18.03 1.44 -10.12
CA LYS A 144 -17.66 1.67 -11.53
C LYS A 144 -17.15 0.41 -12.24
N GLU A 145 -17.18 -0.74 -11.57
CA GLU A 145 -17.05 -2.08 -12.17
C GLU A 145 -18.44 -2.62 -12.54
#